data_AF-A0A1S8Y734-F1
#
_entry.id   AF-A0A1S8Y734-F1
#
_cell.length_a   1.000
_cell.length_b   1.000
_cell.length_c   1.000
_cell.angle_alpha   90.00
_cell.angle_beta   90.00
_cell.angle_gamma   90.00
#
_symmetry.space_group_name_H-M   'P 1'
#
loop_
_entity.id
_entity.type
_entity.pdbx_description
1 polymer ?
#
loop_
_entity_poly.entity_id
_entity_poly.type
_entity_poly.pdbx_seq_one_letter_code
_entity_poly.pdbx_strand_id
1 'polypeptide(L)'
;MNLSLKIEEASYKAKMKDYYFKLTDEKWKLDKSITISPIDVIKNASSEIQSGYIHTLAYCASNFSAGYVSAINNSFKKFFAISQIKVIDGESILRFKAGLKEHEMYCLCCMKSFLERWVNFNYPGIHSSSVAIFNEIKVNRGAIGEAVKRRDPNAGPYTDDELYMLKTKTNELLSEGKVDLSLFCFLHLLISTGRRPVQLTSLKHIDLKKDDKGIYINIPRVKQQLTFRESFTSNILAEELFSLLLQLKERTINQIEEKFGVKLEQHFKDLLPVFLNKEAVNLCTSLIDLKQKVSSDFLHAKNESLINEVRKMAKIYGFISKRTGMILPTISGHATK
;
A
#
# COMPACT_ATOMS: atom_id res chain seq x y z
N MET A 1 40.00 -26.66 15.40
CA MET A 1 40.07 -25.20 15.62
C MET A 1 40.21 -24.56 14.24
N ASN A 2 39.14 -23.97 13.71
CA ASN A 2 39.23 -22.96 12.66
C ASN A 2 38.01 -22.05 12.84
N LEU A 3 38.27 -20.91 13.49
CA LEU A 3 37.35 -19.79 13.51
C LEU A 3 37.20 -19.29 12.07
N SER A 4 35.97 -19.18 11.58
CA SER A 4 35.66 -18.11 10.63
C SER A 4 34.22 -17.65 10.85
N LEU A 5 34.12 -16.64 11.71
CA LEU A 5 33.23 -15.48 11.59
C LEU A 5 31.79 -15.81 11.13
N LYS A 6 30.89 -15.94 12.11
CA LYS A 6 29.51 -15.51 11.93
C LYS A 6 29.57 -14.01 11.58
N ILE A 7 29.69 -13.69 10.29
CA ILE A 7 29.32 -12.37 9.81
C ILE A 7 27.83 -12.30 10.12
N GLU A 8 27.45 -11.53 11.14
CA GLU A 8 26.07 -11.13 11.29
C GLU A 8 25.70 -10.47 9.96
N GLU A 9 24.92 -11.18 9.14
CA GLU A 9 24.46 -10.62 7.87
C GLU A 9 23.80 -9.28 8.16
N ALA A 10 24.31 -8.24 7.51
CA ALA A 10 23.85 -6.88 7.72
C ALA A 10 22.33 -6.84 7.57
N SER A 11 21.64 -6.36 8.61
CA SER A 11 20.21 -6.12 8.55
C SER A 11 19.98 -4.83 7.75
N TYR A 12 19.22 -4.95 6.67
CA TYR A 12 18.82 -3.83 5.82
C TYR A 12 17.53 -3.23 6.37
N LYS A 13 17.46 -1.90 6.38
CA LYS A 13 16.25 -1.17 6.74
C LYS A 13 15.41 -0.94 5.49
N ALA A 14 14.13 -1.29 5.53
CA ALA A 14 13.20 -0.92 4.48
C ALA A 14 12.88 0.59 4.51
N LYS A 15 12.33 1.12 3.42
CA LYS A 15 11.93 2.54 3.35
C LYS A 15 10.91 2.91 4.43
N MET A 16 9.99 2.00 4.75
CA MET A 16 9.05 2.18 5.87
C MET A 16 9.78 1.98 7.19
N LYS A 17 9.52 2.89 8.15
CA LYS A 17 10.14 2.85 9.47
C LYS A 17 9.77 1.55 10.21
N ASP A 18 10.72 0.99 10.96
CA ASP A 18 10.57 -0.21 11.79
C ASP A 18 10.39 -1.53 11.03
N TYR A 19 10.73 -1.55 9.72
CA TYR A 19 10.80 -2.76 8.91
C TYR A 19 12.26 -3.04 8.51
N TYR A 20 12.67 -4.29 8.70
CA TYR A 20 14.02 -4.76 8.45
C TYR A 20 13.99 -6.13 7.76
N PHE A 21 15.02 -6.43 6.98
CA PHE A 21 15.19 -7.70 6.29
C PHE A 21 16.68 -8.01 6.10
N LYS A 22 17.01 -9.28 5.87
CA LYS A 22 18.33 -9.74 5.46
C LYS A 22 18.29 -10.21 4.01
N LEU A 23 19.42 -10.17 3.33
CA LEU A 23 19.48 -10.61 1.93
C LEU A 23 19.08 -12.07 1.75
N THR A 24 19.36 -12.91 2.75
CA THR A 24 19.06 -14.34 2.76
C THR A 24 17.66 -14.69 3.26
N ASP A 25 16.91 -13.73 3.80
CA ASP A 25 15.55 -13.99 4.26
C ASP A 25 14.68 -14.43 3.07
N GLU A 26 13.98 -15.55 3.21
CA GLU A 26 13.03 -16.03 2.20
C GLU A 26 11.94 -15.00 1.90
N LYS A 27 11.55 -14.21 2.92
CA LYS A 27 10.48 -13.22 2.87
C LYS A 27 10.93 -11.89 3.43
N TRP A 28 10.78 -10.82 2.66
CA TRP A 28 11.02 -9.45 3.13
C TRP A 28 9.70 -8.76 3.39
N LYS A 29 9.41 -8.45 4.66
CA LYS A 29 8.26 -7.61 5.03
C LYS A 29 8.67 -6.14 4.93
N LEU A 30 8.07 -5.41 3.99
CA LEU A 30 8.51 -4.06 3.63
C LEU A 30 7.64 -2.94 4.21
N ASP A 31 6.37 -3.23 4.49
CA ASP A 31 5.44 -2.35 5.20
C ASP A 31 4.29 -3.16 5.85
N LYS A 32 3.22 -2.48 6.33
CA LYS A 32 2.06 -3.17 6.94
C LYS A 32 1.31 -4.13 6.02
N SER A 33 1.43 -3.97 4.69
CA SER A 33 0.63 -4.67 3.68
C SER A 33 1.46 -5.59 2.78
N ILE A 34 2.73 -5.28 2.54
CA ILE A 34 3.54 -5.90 1.50
C ILE A 34 4.67 -6.71 2.10
N THR A 35 4.64 -8.00 1.77
CA THR A 35 5.74 -8.95 1.93
C THR A 35 6.08 -9.52 0.56
N ILE A 36 7.36 -9.57 0.21
CA ILE A 36 7.84 -10.19 -1.03
C ILE A 36 8.69 -11.42 -0.71
N SER A 37 8.84 -12.32 -1.69
CA SER A 37 9.76 -13.47 -1.61
C SER A 37 10.81 -13.36 -2.71
N PRO A 38 11.93 -12.64 -2.48
CA PRO A 38 12.90 -12.41 -3.54
C PRO A 38 13.72 -13.65 -3.87
N ILE A 39 14.06 -14.49 -2.90
CA ILE A 39 14.81 -15.73 -3.12
C ILE A 39 14.05 -16.68 -4.06
N ASP A 40 12.73 -16.80 -3.88
CA ASP A 40 11.87 -17.60 -4.75
C ASP A 40 11.92 -17.17 -6.22
N VAL A 41 12.15 -15.88 -6.49
CA VAL A 41 12.21 -15.32 -7.85
C VAL A 41 13.48 -15.75 -8.58
N ILE A 42 14.60 -15.85 -7.87
CA ILE A 42 15.93 -16.10 -8.44
C ILE A 42 16.48 -17.50 -8.17
N LYS A 43 15.70 -18.38 -7.53
CA LYS A 43 16.14 -19.73 -7.12
C LYS A 43 16.74 -20.58 -8.25
N ASN A 44 16.29 -20.37 -9.49
CA ASN A 44 16.75 -21.10 -10.67
C ASN A 44 17.69 -20.29 -11.57
N ALA A 45 18.06 -19.07 -11.16
CA ALA A 45 18.96 -18.21 -11.91
C ALA A 45 20.44 -18.53 -11.60
N SER A 46 21.36 -18.03 -12.44
CA SER A 46 22.81 -18.12 -12.17
C SER A 46 23.19 -17.39 -10.88
N SER A 47 24.32 -17.76 -10.27
CA SER A 47 24.85 -17.08 -9.07
C SER A 47 25.11 -15.59 -9.29
N GLU A 48 25.52 -15.21 -10.50
CA GLU A 48 25.68 -13.81 -10.91
C GLU A 48 24.36 -13.04 -10.88
N ILE A 49 23.29 -13.60 -11.47
CA ILE A 49 21.96 -12.99 -11.44
C ILE A 49 21.42 -12.94 -10.02
N GLN A 50 21.59 -14.01 -9.24
CA GLN A 50 21.16 -14.05 -7.85
C GLN A 50 21.80 -12.93 -7.03
N SER A 51 23.13 -12.79 -7.14
CA SER A 51 23.89 -11.76 -6.44
C SER A 51 23.46 -10.36 -6.89
N GLY A 52 23.42 -10.08 -8.19
CA GLY A 52 23.09 -8.74 -8.65
C GLY A 52 21.64 -8.34 -8.38
N TYR A 53 20.70 -9.28 -8.48
CA TYR A 53 19.28 -9.05 -8.21
C TYR A 53 19.07 -8.69 -6.74
N ILE A 54 19.60 -9.51 -5.82
CA ILE A 54 19.31 -9.36 -4.40
C ILE A 54 19.88 -8.05 -3.84
N HIS A 55 21.10 -7.65 -4.26
CA HIS A 55 21.71 -6.40 -3.82
C HIS A 55 21.00 -5.17 -4.41
N THR A 56 20.63 -5.21 -5.70
CA THR A 56 19.88 -4.12 -6.33
C THR A 56 18.48 -3.99 -5.72
N LEU A 57 17.82 -5.11 -5.41
CA LEU A 57 16.51 -5.12 -4.79
C LEU A 57 16.56 -4.62 -3.35
N ALA A 58 17.61 -4.95 -2.59
CA ALA A 58 17.82 -4.43 -1.25
C ALA A 58 17.96 -2.90 -1.26
N TYR A 59 18.76 -2.35 -2.18
CA TYR A 59 18.81 -0.90 -2.39
C TYR A 59 17.41 -0.33 -2.69
N CYS A 60 16.65 -0.98 -3.57
CA CYS A 60 15.32 -0.51 -3.91
C CYS A 60 14.37 -0.55 -2.70
N ALA A 61 14.42 -1.61 -1.91
CA ALA A 61 13.62 -1.82 -0.70
C ALA A 61 13.90 -0.78 0.39
N SER A 62 15.14 -0.30 0.49
CA SER A 62 15.52 0.76 1.43
C SER A 62 15.14 2.16 0.97
N ASN A 63 15.02 2.39 -0.34
CA ASN A 63 14.90 3.75 -0.89
C ASN A 63 13.53 4.08 -1.49
N PHE A 64 12.78 3.08 -1.96
CA PHE A 64 11.49 3.26 -2.63
C PHE A 64 10.34 2.60 -1.86
N SER A 65 9.11 2.89 -2.26
CA SER A 65 7.93 2.32 -1.61
C SER A 65 7.87 0.81 -1.79
N ALA A 66 7.30 0.11 -0.81
CA ALA A 66 7.10 -1.33 -0.88
C ALA A 66 6.28 -1.76 -2.12
N GLY A 67 5.32 -0.93 -2.56
CA GLY A 67 4.56 -1.14 -3.79
C GLY A 67 5.43 -1.15 -5.05
N TYR A 68 6.43 -0.28 -5.14
CA TYR A 68 7.37 -0.25 -6.26
C TYR A 68 8.24 -1.52 -6.28
N VAL A 69 8.76 -1.91 -5.10
CA VAL A 69 9.60 -3.10 -4.94
C VAL A 69 8.82 -4.38 -5.23
N SER A 70 7.57 -4.47 -4.78
CA SER A 70 6.65 -5.57 -5.11
C SER A 70 6.38 -5.67 -6.60
N ALA A 71 6.17 -4.54 -7.29
CA ALA A 71 5.99 -4.52 -8.73
C ALA A 71 7.24 -5.03 -9.49
N ILE A 72 8.45 -4.65 -9.04
CA ILE A 72 9.71 -5.21 -9.55
C ILE A 72 9.75 -6.72 -9.31
N ASN A 73 9.57 -7.15 -8.06
CA ASN A 73 9.67 -8.56 -7.68
C ASN A 73 8.71 -9.44 -8.49
N ASN A 74 7.47 -9.00 -8.68
CA ASN A 74 6.47 -9.70 -9.48
C ASN A 74 6.82 -9.70 -10.98
N SER A 75 7.41 -8.62 -11.50
CA SER A 75 7.86 -8.56 -12.90
C SER A 75 8.99 -9.54 -13.17
N PHE A 76 9.98 -9.61 -12.27
CA PHE A 76 11.08 -10.58 -12.38
C PHE A 76 10.63 -12.02 -12.13
N LYS A 77 9.65 -12.24 -11.25
CA LYS A 77 9.02 -13.57 -11.10
C LYS A 77 8.46 -14.08 -12.42
N LYS A 78 7.78 -13.22 -13.18
CA LYS A 78 7.29 -13.57 -14.53
C LYS A 78 8.44 -13.77 -15.52
N PHE A 79 9.43 -12.87 -15.50
CA PHE A 79 10.59 -12.94 -16.39
C PHE A 79 11.33 -14.28 -16.28
N PHE A 80 11.67 -14.70 -15.05
CA PHE A 80 12.39 -15.96 -14.81
C PHE A 80 11.51 -17.21 -14.93
N ALA A 81 10.18 -17.08 -14.95
CA ALA A 81 9.30 -18.22 -15.20
C ALA A 81 9.35 -18.72 -16.66
N ILE A 82 9.73 -17.85 -17.60
CA ILE A 82 9.63 -18.12 -19.04
C ILE A 82 10.90 -18.77 -19.60
N SER A 83 12.04 -18.73 -18.90
CA SER A 83 13.25 -19.44 -19.31
C SER A 83 14.30 -19.55 -18.19
N GLN A 84 15.17 -20.56 -18.28
CA GLN A 84 16.43 -20.58 -17.53
C GLN A 84 17.42 -19.61 -18.16
N ILE A 85 17.62 -18.47 -17.52
CA ILE A 85 18.47 -17.39 -18.02
C ILE A 85 19.78 -17.41 -17.23
N LYS A 86 20.92 -17.53 -17.93
CA LYS A 86 22.25 -17.44 -17.31
C LYS A 86 22.74 -15.99 -17.21
N VAL A 87 22.40 -15.16 -18.19
CA VAL A 87 22.70 -13.73 -18.26
C VAL A 87 21.48 -13.00 -18.79
N ILE A 88 21.13 -11.86 -18.20
CA ILE A 88 20.10 -10.97 -18.74
C ILE A 88 20.72 -10.22 -19.91
N ASP A 89 20.22 -10.44 -21.12
CA ASP A 89 20.70 -9.86 -22.37
C ASP A 89 19.54 -9.28 -23.20
N GLY A 90 19.84 -8.72 -24.36
CA GLY A 90 18.82 -8.21 -25.27
C GLY A 90 17.80 -9.26 -25.71
N GLU A 91 18.25 -10.48 -26.04
CA GLU A 91 17.38 -11.54 -26.56
C GLU A 91 16.35 -12.00 -25.52
N SER A 92 16.78 -12.21 -24.28
CA SER A 92 15.89 -12.57 -23.17
C SER A 92 14.83 -11.51 -22.89
N ILE A 93 15.17 -10.21 -23.02
CA ILE A 93 14.20 -9.11 -22.90
C ILE A 93 13.18 -9.12 -24.03
N LEU A 94 13.63 -9.31 -25.28
CA LEU A 94 12.72 -9.38 -26.45
C LEU A 94 11.79 -10.59 -26.37
N ARG A 95 12.31 -11.75 -25.95
CA ARG A 95 11.51 -12.96 -25.70
C ARG A 95 10.47 -12.72 -24.63
N PHE A 96 10.85 -12.08 -23.52
CA PHE A 96 9.90 -11.72 -22.47
C PHE A 96 8.81 -10.80 -22.99
N LYS A 97 9.17 -9.74 -23.70
CA LYS A 97 8.21 -8.80 -24.32
C LYS A 97 7.23 -9.53 -25.25
N ALA A 98 7.71 -10.45 -26.08
CA ALA A 98 6.88 -11.22 -27.01
C ALA A 98 5.84 -12.10 -26.29
N GLY A 99 6.14 -12.54 -25.05
CA GLY A 99 5.22 -13.32 -24.22
C GLY A 99 4.23 -12.51 -23.38
N LEU A 100 4.35 -11.18 -23.32
CA LEU A 100 3.47 -10.33 -22.51
C LEU A 100 2.18 -9.95 -23.24
N LYS A 101 1.06 -9.97 -22.51
CA LYS A 101 -0.18 -9.33 -22.97
C LYS A 101 -0.08 -7.81 -22.82
N GLU A 102 -0.95 -7.08 -23.53
CA GLU A 102 -0.97 -5.61 -23.51
C GLU A 102 -1.05 -5.03 -22.09
N HIS A 103 -1.93 -5.58 -21.24
CA HIS A 103 -2.08 -5.14 -19.85
C HIS A 103 -0.89 -5.52 -18.93
N GLU A 104 0.05 -6.34 -19.40
CA GLU A 104 1.25 -6.78 -18.67
C GLU A 104 2.50 -5.99 -19.10
N MET A 105 2.40 -5.16 -20.14
CA MET A 105 3.51 -4.37 -20.66
C MET A 105 4.13 -3.41 -19.63
N TYR A 106 3.41 -3.08 -18.56
CA TYR A 106 3.95 -2.31 -17.44
C TYR A 106 5.14 -3.01 -16.75
N CYS A 107 5.23 -4.35 -16.81
CA CYS A 107 6.35 -5.11 -16.26
C CYS A 107 7.70 -4.62 -16.84
N LEU A 108 7.73 -4.31 -18.14
CA LEU A 108 8.92 -3.78 -18.80
C LEU A 108 9.31 -2.39 -18.26
N CYS A 109 8.33 -1.55 -17.91
CA CYS A 109 8.61 -0.25 -17.28
C CYS A 109 9.23 -0.41 -15.89
N CYS A 110 8.71 -1.34 -15.08
CA CYS A 110 9.27 -1.65 -13.76
C CYS A 110 10.70 -2.18 -13.87
N MET A 111 10.94 -3.10 -14.80
CA MET A 111 12.26 -3.72 -15.01
C MET A 111 13.31 -2.72 -15.52
N LYS A 112 12.95 -1.83 -16.45
CA LYS A 112 13.90 -0.86 -17.03
C LYS A 112 14.66 -0.08 -15.97
N SER A 113 13.94 0.64 -15.12
CA SER A 113 14.54 1.48 -14.07
C SER A 113 15.32 0.67 -13.03
N PHE A 114 15.00 -0.61 -12.86
CA PHE A 114 15.72 -1.50 -11.96
C PHE A 114 17.03 -1.99 -12.57
N LEU A 115 17.01 -2.41 -13.83
CA LEU A 115 18.19 -2.91 -14.54
C LEU A 115 19.21 -1.79 -14.79
N GLU A 116 18.75 -0.55 -15.07
CA GLU A 116 19.64 0.62 -15.13
C GLU A 116 20.42 0.80 -13.81
N ARG A 117 19.76 0.60 -12.66
CA ARG A 117 20.44 0.67 -11.35
C ARG A 117 21.41 -0.48 -11.14
N TRP A 118 20.99 -1.68 -11.49
CA TRP A 118 21.83 -2.88 -11.39
C TRP A 118 23.14 -2.68 -12.18
N VAL A 119 23.05 -2.18 -13.42
CA VAL A 119 24.23 -1.85 -14.24
C VAL A 119 25.06 -0.73 -13.60
N ASN A 120 24.42 0.35 -13.13
CA ASN A 120 25.13 1.47 -12.49
C ASN A 120 25.84 1.07 -11.19
N PHE A 121 25.36 0.06 -10.48
CA PHE A 121 26.03 -0.51 -9.30
C PHE A 121 27.14 -1.49 -9.66
N ASN A 122 27.35 -1.76 -10.95
CA ASN A 122 28.36 -2.69 -11.45
C ASN A 122 28.23 -4.09 -10.85
N TYR A 123 27.00 -4.55 -10.62
CA TYR A 123 26.73 -5.90 -10.17
C TYR A 123 26.64 -6.87 -11.36
N PRO A 124 27.04 -8.15 -11.20
CA PRO A 124 27.07 -9.12 -12.29
C PRO A 124 25.66 -9.58 -12.71
N GLY A 125 25.55 -10.29 -13.83
CA GLY A 125 24.31 -10.93 -14.30
C GLY A 125 23.53 -10.16 -15.37
N ILE A 126 23.99 -8.97 -15.78
CA ILE A 126 23.44 -8.21 -16.91
C ILE A 126 24.50 -7.98 -17.98
N HIS A 127 24.15 -8.25 -19.24
CA HIS A 127 24.95 -7.92 -20.40
C HIS A 127 24.65 -6.48 -20.88
N SER A 128 25.65 -5.78 -21.40
CA SER A 128 25.52 -4.38 -21.84
C SER A 128 24.44 -4.16 -22.92
N SER A 129 24.17 -5.19 -23.74
CA SER A 129 23.11 -5.16 -24.77
C SER A 129 21.70 -4.98 -24.19
N SER A 130 21.45 -5.34 -22.93
CA SER A 130 20.13 -5.21 -22.29
C SER A 130 19.65 -3.77 -22.19
N VAL A 131 20.55 -2.83 -21.85
CA VAL A 131 20.18 -1.42 -21.64
C VAL A 131 19.79 -0.76 -22.97
N ALA A 132 20.50 -1.09 -24.06
CA ALA A 132 20.19 -0.60 -25.40
C ALA A 132 18.76 -1.00 -25.83
N ILE A 133 18.41 -2.28 -25.68
CA ILE A 133 17.08 -2.79 -26.04
C ILE A 133 15.96 -2.12 -25.22
N PHE A 134 16.16 -1.87 -23.93
CA PHE A 134 15.16 -1.15 -23.11
C PHE A 134 14.95 0.32 -23.52
N ASN A 135 15.94 0.94 -24.17
CA ASN A 135 15.77 2.29 -24.72
C ASN A 135 14.94 2.29 -26.00
N GLU A 136 14.97 1.20 -26.76
CA GLU A 136 14.16 1.03 -27.97
C GLU A 136 12.72 0.58 -27.67
N ILE A 137 12.51 -0.16 -26.59
CA ILE A 137 11.16 -0.63 -26.22
C ILE A 137 10.30 0.54 -25.73
N LYS A 138 9.42 1.01 -26.60
CA LYS A 138 8.32 1.90 -26.26
C LYS A 138 7.19 1.08 -25.61
N VAL A 139 6.96 1.31 -24.32
CA VAL A 139 5.75 0.84 -23.64
C VAL A 139 4.69 1.93 -23.76
N ASN A 140 3.66 1.68 -24.56
CA ASN A 140 2.47 2.50 -24.53
C ASN A 140 1.82 2.31 -23.16
N ARG A 141 1.97 3.32 -22.30
CA ARG A 141 1.07 3.44 -21.16
C ARG A 141 -0.29 3.75 -21.78
N GLY A 142 -1.15 2.73 -21.87
CA GLY A 142 -2.55 2.92 -22.28
C GLY A 142 -3.15 4.10 -21.52
N ALA A 143 -4.18 4.73 -22.05
CA ALA A 143 -4.59 6.07 -21.63
C ALA A 143 -5.09 6.10 -20.16
N ILE A 144 -4.15 6.20 -19.21
CA ILE A 144 -4.39 6.19 -17.76
C ILE A 144 -5.27 7.41 -17.44
N GLY A 145 -6.46 7.15 -16.91
CA GLY A 145 -7.41 8.18 -16.51
C GLY A 145 -8.37 8.64 -17.61
N GLU A 146 -8.36 8.07 -18.82
CA GLU A 146 -9.37 8.41 -19.82
C GLU A 146 -10.79 8.06 -19.37
N ALA A 147 -10.99 6.90 -18.73
CA ALA A 147 -12.30 6.53 -18.17
C ALA A 147 -12.81 7.57 -17.16
N VAL A 148 -11.89 8.15 -16.37
CA VAL A 148 -12.22 9.20 -15.41
C VAL A 148 -12.58 10.50 -16.13
N LYS A 149 -11.75 10.94 -17.09
CA LYS A 149 -12.00 12.15 -17.88
C LYS A 149 -13.32 12.09 -18.67
N ARG A 150 -13.64 10.91 -19.21
CA ARG A 150 -14.86 10.67 -20.00
C ARG A 150 -16.08 10.33 -19.13
N ARG A 151 -15.93 10.32 -17.80
CA ARG A 151 -16.98 9.91 -16.85
C ARG A 151 -17.63 8.58 -17.22
N ASP A 152 -16.81 7.63 -17.62
CA ASP A 152 -17.24 6.30 -18.04
C ASP A 152 -18.19 5.67 -17.01
N PRO A 153 -19.33 5.10 -17.45
CA PRO A 153 -20.33 4.58 -16.53
C PRO A 153 -19.87 3.42 -15.65
N ASN A 154 -18.87 2.67 -16.10
CA ASN A 154 -18.36 1.46 -15.44
C ASN A 154 -17.03 1.70 -14.72
N ALA A 155 -16.16 2.54 -15.29
CA ALA A 155 -14.78 2.75 -14.83
C ALA A 155 -14.46 4.21 -14.45
N GLY A 156 -15.42 5.13 -14.61
CA GLY A 156 -15.31 6.52 -14.20
C GLY A 156 -15.75 6.76 -12.74
N PRO A 157 -15.79 8.04 -12.29
CA PRO A 157 -16.24 8.39 -10.95
C PRO A 157 -17.72 8.05 -10.73
N TYR A 158 -18.10 7.92 -9.46
CA TYR A 158 -19.50 7.83 -9.07
C TYR A 158 -20.24 9.14 -9.32
N THR A 159 -21.54 9.03 -9.63
CA THR A 159 -22.44 10.19 -9.75
C THR A 159 -22.88 10.68 -8.36
N ASP A 160 -23.42 11.89 -8.30
CA ASP A 160 -23.94 12.45 -7.04
C ASP A 160 -25.07 11.58 -6.46
N ASP A 161 -25.92 11.00 -7.32
CA ASP A 161 -26.98 10.07 -6.92
C ASP A 161 -26.42 8.76 -6.32
N GLU A 162 -25.35 8.22 -6.91
CA GLU A 162 -24.69 7.02 -6.40
C GLU A 162 -24.03 7.30 -5.04
N LEU A 163 -23.39 8.47 -4.89
CA LEU A 163 -22.81 8.91 -3.63
C LEU A 163 -23.86 9.18 -2.56
N TYR A 164 -24.99 9.78 -2.93
CA TYR A 164 -26.11 10.01 -2.03
C TYR A 164 -26.70 8.68 -1.54
N MET A 165 -26.98 7.75 -2.46
CA MET A 165 -27.46 6.41 -2.12
C MET A 165 -26.48 5.67 -1.19
N LEU A 166 -25.17 5.75 -1.48
CA LEU A 166 -24.14 5.17 -0.62
C LEU A 166 -24.23 5.74 0.81
N LYS A 167 -24.32 7.06 0.96
CA LYS A 167 -24.44 7.72 2.27
C LYS A 167 -25.72 7.30 3.01
N THR A 168 -26.88 7.37 2.36
CA THR A 168 -28.17 7.08 2.99
C THR A 168 -28.26 5.62 3.45
N LYS A 169 -27.95 4.66 2.56
CA LYS A 169 -27.99 3.24 2.92
C LYS A 169 -26.99 2.90 4.03
N THR A 170 -25.79 3.50 4.00
CA THR A 170 -24.78 3.20 5.04
C THR A 170 -25.14 3.79 6.39
N ASN A 171 -25.86 4.90 6.45
CA ASN A 171 -26.43 5.43 7.68
C ASN A 171 -27.47 4.46 8.28
N GLU A 172 -28.39 3.96 7.46
CA GLU A 172 -29.38 2.96 7.88
C GLU A 172 -28.67 1.70 8.42
N LEU A 173 -27.72 1.15 7.67
CA LEU A 173 -26.97 -0.04 8.08
C LEU A 173 -26.16 0.16 9.37
N LEU A 174 -25.62 1.36 9.61
CA LEU A 174 -24.96 1.68 10.87
C LEU A 174 -25.98 1.71 12.02
N SER A 175 -27.14 2.34 11.83
CA SER A 175 -28.21 2.42 12.85
C SER A 175 -28.77 1.05 13.23
N GLU A 176 -28.80 0.12 12.27
CA GLU A 176 -29.22 -1.27 12.46
C GLU A 176 -28.10 -2.18 13.03
N GLY A 177 -26.88 -1.65 13.25
CA GLY A 177 -25.73 -2.42 13.71
C GLY A 177 -25.18 -3.43 12.68
N LYS A 178 -25.57 -3.31 11.41
CA LYS A 178 -25.16 -4.19 10.31
C LYS A 178 -23.80 -3.85 9.72
N VAL A 179 -23.32 -2.62 9.94
CA VAL A 179 -21.99 -2.14 9.55
C VAL A 179 -21.28 -1.61 10.77
N ASP A 180 -20.00 -1.96 10.94
CA ASP A 180 -19.22 -1.46 12.06
C ASP A 180 -18.81 0.01 11.85
N LEU A 181 -18.59 0.71 12.97
CA LEU A 181 -18.26 2.13 12.99
C LEU A 181 -16.97 2.47 12.22
N SER A 182 -15.98 1.57 12.22
CA SER A 182 -14.70 1.79 11.52
C SER A 182 -14.92 1.78 10.01
N LEU A 183 -15.60 0.75 9.50
CA LEU A 183 -15.93 0.66 8.08
C LEU A 183 -16.80 1.82 7.61
N PHE A 184 -17.79 2.21 8.42
CA PHE A 184 -18.63 3.37 8.16
C PHE A 184 -17.81 4.66 8.04
N CYS A 185 -16.99 4.98 9.05
CA CYS A 185 -16.16 6.20 9.06
C CYS A 185 -15.18 6.23 7.89
N PHE A 186 -14.58 5.08 7.56
CA PHE A 186 -13.67 4.95 6.42
C PHE A 186 -14.37 5.28 5.09
N LEU A 187 -15.55 4.71 4.87
CA LEU A 187 -16.34 4.96 3.66
C LEU A 187 -16.80 6.42 3.56
N HIS A 188 -17.29 7.00 4.65
CA HIS A 188 -17.72 8.40 4.66
C HIS A 188 -16.56 9.37 4.46
N LEU A 189 -15.37 9.06 4.96
CA LEU A 189 -14.15 9.82 4.62
C LEU A 189 -13.78 9.66 3.14
N LEU A 190 -13.88 8.47 2.56
CA LEU A 190 -13.63 8.27 1.13
C LEU A 190 -14.57 9.15 0.27
N ILE A 191 -15.86 9.11 0.59
CA ILE A 191 -16.89 9.84 -0.16
C ILE A 191 -16.73 11.36 0.02
N SER A 192 -16.57 11.84 1.25
CA SER A 192 -16.53 13.29 1.54
C SER A 192 -15.22 13.95 1.11
N THR A 193 -14.09 13.24 1.16
CA THR A 193 -12.77 13.84 0.90
C THR A 193 -12.21 13.52 -0.48
N GLY A 194 -12.71 12.45 -1.13
CA GLY A 194 -12.16 11.95 -2.40
C GLY A 194 -10.68 11.57 -2.32
N ARG A 195 -10.15 11.27 -1.13
CA ARG A 195 -8.73 10.93 -0.92
C ARG A 195 -8.47 9.45 -1.18
N ARG A 196 -7.22 9.11 -1.49
CA ARG A 196 -6.84 7.71 -1.72
C ARG A 196 -6.97 6.91 -0.41
N PRO A 197 -7.40 5.64 -0.48
CA PRO A 197 -7.49 4.76 0.69
C PRO A 197 -6.25 4.80 1.59
N VAL A 198 -5.05 4.71 1.01
CA VAL A 198 -3.78 4.73 1.75
C VAL A 198 -3.54 6.02 2.55
N GLN A 199 -4.08 7.15 2.11
CA GLN A 199 -3.98 8.41 2.86
C GLN A 199 -4.88 8.37 4.10
N LEU A 200 -6.08 7.81 3.96
CA LEU A 200 -7.06 7.70 5.04
C LEU A 200 -6.65 6.65 6.07
N THR A 201 -6.14 5.48 5.64
CA THR A 201 -5.64 4.48 6.60
C THR A 201 -4.34 4.90 7.29
N SER A 202 -3.72 6.02 6.90
CA SER A 202 -2.53 6.59 7.55
C SER A 202 -2.87 7.69 8.56
N LEU A 203 -4.16 7.93 8.80
CA LEU A 203 -4.64 8.90 9.78
C LEU A 203 -4.38 8.42 11.20
N LYS A 204 -4.04 9.38 12.06
CA LYS A 204 -3.93 9.23 13.51
C LYS A 204 -4.93 10.10 14.23
N HIS A 205 -5.19 9.82 15.50
CA HIS A 205 -6.12 10.60 16.31
C HIS A 205 -5.76 12.08 16.39
N ILE A 206 -4.46 12.42 16.40
CA ILE A 206 -3.97 13.82 16.40
C ILE A 206 -4.40 14.62 15.16
N ASP A 207 -4.74 13.91 14.07
CA ASP A 207 -5.11 14.53 12.79
C ASP A 207 -6.55 15.07 12.80
N LEU A 208 -7.38 14.65 13.76
CA LEU A 208 -8.73 15.17 14.00
C LEU A 208 -8.62 16.49 14.77
N LYS A 209 -9.08 17.60 14.16
CA LYS A 209 -8.95 18.95 14.73
C LYS A 209 -10.31 19.66 14.83
N LYS A 210 -10.48 20.37 15.94
CA LYS A 210 -11.54 21.34 16.17
C LYS A 210 -10.91 22.54 16.87
N ASP A 211 -10.89 23.66 16.17
CA ASP A 211 -10.40 24.95 16.68
C ASP A 211 -11.27 26.09 16.12
N ASP A 212 -10.82 27.34 16.28
CA ASP A 212 -11.53 28.53 15.79
C ASP A 212 -11.76 28.54 14.27
N LYS A 213 -11.00 27.75 13.50
CA LYS A 213 -11.16 27.59 12.04
C LYS A 213 -12.20 26.53 11.69
N GLY A 214 -12.80 25.88 12.69
CA GLY A 214 -13.85 24.88 12.55
C GLY A 214 -13.35 23.46 12.73
N ILE A 215 -14.11 22.52 12.17
CA ILE A 215 -13.87 21.07 12.29
C ILE A 215 -13.20 20.57 11.02
N TYR A 216 -12.00 20.01 11.14
CA TYR A 216 -11.23 19.54 9.99
C TYR A 216 -10.32 18.35 10.33
N ILE A 217 -9.83 17.70 9.29
CA ILE A 217 -8.89 16.59 9.38
C ILE A 217 -7.64 16.87 8.54
N ASN A 218 -6.47 16.61 9.12
CA ASN A 218 -5.19 16.72 8.44
C ASN A 218 -4.84 15.39 7.79
N ILE A 219 -4.94 15.31 6.47
CA ILE A 219 -4.76 14.06 5.73
C ILE A 219 -3.31 13.96 5.21
N PRO A 220 -2.55 12.90 5.56
CA PRO A 220 -1.19 12.69 5.08
C PRO A 220 -1.10 12.62 3.55
N ARG A 221 -0.04 13.22 2.98
CA ARG A 221 0.31 13.08 1.56
C ARG A 221 1.24 11.87 1.36
N VAL A 222 1.02 11.13 0.28
CA VAL A 222 1.73 9.85 -0.01
C VAL A 222 2.51 9.89 -1.35
N LYS A 223 2.22 10.86 -2.23
CA LYS A 223 3.01 11.07 -3.46
C LYS A 223 4.17 12.04 -3.18
N GLN A 224 5.26 11.94 -3.96
CA GLN A 224 6.50 12.77 -3.94
C GLN A 224 7.71 12.24 -3.15
N GLN A 225 7.89 10.91 -3.03
CA GLN A 225 9.03 10.28 -2.30
C GLN A 225 9.17 10.68 -0.82
N LEU A 226 8.15 11.33 -0.28
CA LEU A 226 8.08 11.73 1.12
C LEU A 226 8.06 10.51 2.04
N THR A 227 8.60 10.70 3.22
CA THR A 227 8.53 9.76 4.33
C THR A 227 7.11 9.69 4.91
N PHE A 228 6.84 8.65 5.70
CA PHE A 228 5.53 8.40 6.28
C PHE A 228 5.06 9.59 7.13
N ARG A 229 3.92 10.18 6.75
CA ARG A 229 3.27 11.31 7.45
C ARG A 229 4.18 12.56 7.57
N GLU A 230 5.01 12.81 6.56
CA GLU A 230 5.89 13.99 6.51
C GLU A 230 5.15 15.30 6.21
N SER A 231 4.08 15.24 5.41
CA SER A 231 3.28 16.41 5.08
C SER A 231 1.79 16.10 4.96
N PHE A 232 0.97 17.12 5.14
CA PHE A 232 -0.48 17.00 5.30
C PHE A 232 -1.24 17.98 4.39
N THR A 233 -2.52 17.71 4.21
CA THR A 233 -3.49 18.65 3.64
C THR A 233 -4.75 18.63 4.48
N SER A 234 -5.24 19.80 4.87
CA SER A 234 -6.44 19.93 5.67
C SER A 234 -7.70 19.77 4.81
N ASN A 235 -8.71 19.13 5.37
CA ASN A 235 -10.01 18.92 4.77
C ASN A 235 -11.09 19.20 5.83
N ILE A 236 -12.05 20.08 5.52
CA ILE A 236 -13.19 20.35 6.41
C ILE A 236 -14.03 19.07 6.55
N LEU A 237 -14.53 18.83 7.76
CA LEU A 237 -15.41 17.70 8.07
C LEU A 237 -16.78 18.17 8.55
N ALA A 238 -17.82 17.41 8.21
CA ALA A 238 -19.12 17.54 8.82
C ALA A 238 -19.06 17.15 10.31
N GLU A 239 -19.81 17.87 11.16
CA GLU A 239 -19.81 17.69 12.61
C GLU A 239 -20.24 16.28 13.03
N GLU A 240 -21.21 15.69 12.33
CA GLU A 240 -21.68 14.32 12.57
C GLU A 240 -20.57 13.30 12.34
N LEU A 241 -19.88 13.36 11.20
CA LEU A 241 -18.77 12.46 10.89
C LEU A 241 -17.60 12.65 11.87
N PHE A 242 -17.31 13.89 12.28
CA PHE A 242 -16.29 14.16 13.28
C PHE A 242 -16.65 13.51 14.63
N SER A 243 -17.90 13.61 15.06
CA SER A 243 -18.38 13.00 16.30
C SER A 243 -18.24 11.47 16.26
N LEU A 244 -18.57 10.83 15.13
CA LEU A 244 -18.40 9.39 14.93
C LEU A 244 -16.92 8.97 14.92
N LEU A 245 -16.04 9.79 14.35
CA LEU A 245 -14.58 9.57 14.40
C LEU A 245 -14.03 9.70 15.83
N LEU A 246 -14.56 10.63 16.64
CA LEU A 246 -14.21 10.71 18.06
C LEU A 246 -14.70 9.49 18.84
N GLN A 247 -15.90 8.98 18.56
CA GLN A 247 -16.36 7.71 19.15
C GLN A 247 -15.46 6.54 18.76
N LEU A 248 -15.01 6.47 17.51
CA LEU A 248 -14.07 5.44 17.05
C LEU A 248 -12.69 5.56 17.75
N LYS A 249 -12.22 6.79 17.96
CA LYS A 249 -11.02 7.08 18.75
C LYS A 249 -11.14 6.54 20.18
N GLU A 250 -12.22 6.85 20.88
CA GLU A 250 -12.43 6.38 22.26
C GLU A 250 -12.54 4.85 22.35
N ARG A 251 -13.24 4.22 21.39
CA ARG A 251 -13.28 2.73 21.31
C ARG A 251 -11.89 2.14 21.14
N THR A 252 -11.05 2.76 20.32
CA THR A 252 -9.67 2.31 20.07
C THR A 252 -8.80 2.45 21.31
N ILE A 253 -8.92 3.58 22.03
CA ILE A 253 -8.20 3.82 23.28
C ILE A 253 -8.62 2.77 24.33
N ASN A 254 -9.93 2.59 24.56
CA ASN A 254 -10.44 1.64 25.54
C ASN A 254 -9.98 0.21 25.23
N GLN A 255 -10.05 -0.22 23.97
CA GLN A 255 -9.57 -1.56 23.57
C GLN A 255 -8.09 -1.79 23.90
N ILE A 256 -7.24 -0.78 23.73
CA ILE A 256 -5.81 -0.89 24.04
C ILE A 256 -5.59 -0.84 25.56
N GLU A 257 -6.24 0.08 26.26
CA GLU A 257 -6.15 0.20 27.72
C GLU A 257 -6.62 -1.08 28.43
N GLU A 258 -7.72 -1.67 27.99
CA GLU A 258 -8.23 -2.96 28.46
C GLU A 258 -7.24 -4.10 28.20
N LYS A 259 -6.69 -4.18 26.98
CA LYS A 259 -5.72 -5.23 26.63
C LYS A 259 -4.48 -5.21 27.53
N PHE A 260 -3.94 -4.03 27.82
CA PHE A 260 -2.70 -3.90 28.58
C PHE A 260 -2.92 -3.62 30.07
N GLY A 261 -4.16 -3.45 30.52
CA GLY A 261 -4.51 -3.14 31.91
C GLY A 261 -3.96 -1.80 32.42
N VAL A 262 -3.65 -0.86 31.51
CA VAL A 262 -2.95 0.40 31.83
C VAL A 262 -3.58 1.55 31.05
N LYS A 263 -3.80 2.68 31.73
CA LYS A 263 -4.26 3.92 31.10
C LYS A 263 -3.16 4.55 30.25
N LEU A 264 -3.52 4.99 29.04
CA LEU A 264 -2.57 5.59 28.11
C LEU A 264 -2.38 7.08 28.41
N GLU A 265 -1.15 7.55 28.25
CA GLU A 265 -0.83 8.97 28.28
C GLU A 265 -1.39 9.69 27.05
N GLN A 266 -1.76 10.97 27.18
CA GLN A 266 -2.44 11.72 26.12
C GLN A 266 -1.63 11.77 24.82
N HIS A 267 -0.32 12.04 24.92
CA HIS A 267 0.58 12.08 23.76
C HIS A 267 0.52 10.77 22.95
N PHE A 268 0.30 9.65 23.64
CA PHE A 268 0.24 8.34 23.02
C PHE A 268 -1.11 8.07 22.38
N LYS A 269 -2.20 8.44 23.07
CA LYS A 269 -3.56 8.40 22.55
C LYS A 269 -3.66 9.12 21.21
N ASP A 270 -2.98 10.26 21.09
CA ASP A 270 -2.96 11.08 19.88
C ASP A 270 -2.18 10.43 18.72
N LEU A 271 -1.19 9.58 19.01
CA LEU A 271 -0.39 8.89 18.01
C LEU A 271 -1.00 7.58 17.51
N LEU A 272 -2.10 7.11 18.11
CA LEU A 272 -2.78 5.92 17.65
C LEU A 272 -3.49 6.13 16.30
N PRO A 273 -3.56 5.10 15.44
CA PRO A 273 -4.29 5.16 14.18
C PRO A 273 -5.79 5.36 14.39
N VAL A 274 -6.43 6.18 13.55
CA VAL A 274 -7.90 6.25 13.48
C VAL A 274 -8.49 4.90 13.07
N PHE A 275 -7.84 4.23 12.11
CA PHE A 275 -8.20 2.90 11.65
C PHE A 275 -7.16 1.89 12.14
N LEU A 276 -7.46 1.23 13.26
CA LEU A 276 -6.56 0.32 13.94
C LEU A 276 -6.52 -1.08 13.29
N ASN A 277 -5.34 -1.65 13.16
CA ASN A 277 -5.17 -3.07 12.87
C ASN A 277 -5.14 -3.88 14.17
N LYS A 278 -6.28 -4.50 14.50
CA LYS A 278 -6.43 -5.32 15.72
C LYS A 278 -5.47 -6.51 15.75
N GLU A 279 -5.20 -7.14 14.60
CA GLU A 279 -4.21 -8.24 14.53
C GLU A 279 -2.80 -7.74 14.89
N ALA A 280 -2.41 -6.57 14.39
CA ALA A 280 -1.11 -5.98 14.71
C ALA A 280 -0.99 -5.62 16.20
N VAL A 281 -2.07 -5.10 16.79
CA VAL A 281 -2.13 -4.87 18.24
C VAL A 281 -1.99 -6.18 19.00
N ASN A 282 -2.62 -7.26 18.54
CA ASN A 282 -2.53 -8.59 19.13
C ASN A 282 -1.11 -9.15 19.13
N LEU A 283 -0.31 -8.82 18.12
CA LEU A 283 1.11 -9.18 18.04
C LEU A 283 2.02 -8.38 19.00
N CYS A 284 1.53 -7.31 19.62
CA CYS A 284 2.31 -6.56 20.61
C CYS A 284 2.26 -7.27 21.97
N THR A 285 3.43 -7.62 22.50
CA THR A 285 3.58 -8.38 23.77
C THR A 285 3.51 -7.51 25.01
N SER A 286 3.77 -6.21 24.87
CA SER A 286 3.74 -5.23 25.96
C SER A 286 3.35 -3.85 25.47
N LEU A 287 3.01 -2.95 26.40
CA LEU A 287 2.75 -1.55 26.08
C LEU A 287 4.01 -0.85 25.53
N ILE A 288 5.20 -1.23 25.99
CA ILE A 288 6.48 -0.69 25.50
C ILE A 288 6.66 -1.03 24.02
N ASP A 289 6.42 -2.28 23.65
CA ASP A 289 6.49 -2.75 22.27
C ASP A 289 5.47 -2.01 21.36
N LEU A 290 4.23 -1.86 21.82
CA LEU A 290 3.21 -1.07 21.11
C LEU A 290 3.63 0.39 20.94
N LYS A 291 4.21 1.00 22.00
CA LYS A 291 4.73 2.38 21.99
C LYS A 291 5.83 2.57 20.94
N GLN A 292 6.75 1.62 20.80
CA GLN A 292 7.80 1.67 19.78
C GLN A 292 7.23 1.62 18.35
N LYS A 293 6.18 0.81 18.13
CA LYS A 293 5.54 0.61 16.82
C LYS A 293 4.60 1.74 16.39
N VAL A 294 4.26 2.68 17.28
CA VAL A 294 3.32 3.77 16.95
C VAL A 294 3.89 4.72 15.89
N SER A 295 5.21 4.77 15.73
CA SER A 295 5.87 5.69 14.82
C SER A 295 5.88 5.24 13.35
N SER A 296 5.60 3.97 13.09
CA SER A 296 5.48 3.38 11.75
C SER A 296 4.02 3.17 11.35
N ASP A 297 3.80 2.51 10.21
CA ASP A 297 2.48 2.15 9.74
C ASP A 297 1.96 0.83 10.36
N PHE A 298 2.74 0.15 11.20
CA PHE A 298 2.48 -1.20 11.72
C PHE A 298 1.09 -1.39 12.34
N LEU A 299 0.66 -0.44 13.19
CA LEU A 299 -0.63 -0.50 13.88
C LEU A 299 -1.82 -0.07 13.02
N HIS A 300 -1.58 0.44 11.82
CA HIS A 300 -2.64 0.97 10.96
C HIS A 300 -3.32 -0.18 10.19
N ALA A 301 -4.64 -0.05 9.98
CA ALA A 301 -5.41 -0.96 9.15
C ALA A 301 -4.79 -1.10 7.74
N LYS A 302 -4.81 -2.32 7.20
CA LYS A 302 -4.37 -2.59 5.83
C LYS A 302 -5.38 -2.01 4.85
N ASN A 303 -4.90 -1.36 3.80
CA ASN A 303 -5.74 -0.73 2.77
C ASN A 303 -6.70 -1.73 2.13
N GLU A 304 -6.17 -2.90 1.76
CA GLU A 304 -6.95 -3.94 1.10
C GLU A 304 -8.02 -4.52 2.02
N SER A 305 -7.79 -4.57 3.33
CA SER A 305 -8.76 -5.10 4.29
C SER A 305 -10.03 -4.25 4.27
N LEU A 306 -9.90 -2.95 4.55
CA LEU A 306 -11.04 -2.03 4.59
C LEU A 306 -11.70 -1.90 3.21
N ILE A 307 -10.93 -1.86 2.13
CA ILE A 307 -11.50 -1.82 0.79
C ILE A 307 -12.29 -3.10 0.49
N ASN A 308 -11.77 -4.28 0.85
CA ASN A 308 -12.46 -5.55 0.70
C ASN A 308 -13.74 -5.63 1.54
N GLU A 309 -13.74 -5.08 2.75
CA GLU A 309 -14.93 -4.95 3.58
C GLU A 309 -15.98 -4.03 2.93
N VAL A 310 -15.59 -2.88 2.37
CA VAL A 310 -16.50 -2.03 1.59
C VAL A 310 -17.08 -2.79 0.41
N ARG A 311 -16.26 -3.59 -0.31
CA ARG A 311 -16.75 -4.42 -1.44
C ARG A 311 -17.77 -5.45 -0.99
N LYS A 312 -17.48 -6.16 0.10
CA LYS A 312 -18.36 -7.19 0.66
C LYS A 312 -19.69 -6.57 1.10
N MET A 313 -19.63 -5.45 1.80
CA MET A 313 -20.81 -4.70 2.24
C MET A 313 -21.67 -4.24 1.05
N ALA A 314 -21.03 -3.67 0.01
CA ALA A 314 -21.72 -3.28 -1.22
C ALA A 314 -22.46 -4.46 -1.89
N LYS A 315 -21.84 -5.65 -1.87
CA LYS A 315 -22.41 -6.89 -2.43
C LYS A 315 -23.55 -7.45 -1.57
N ILE A 316 -23.37 -7.51 -0.25
CA ILE A 316 -24.33 -8.11 0.69
C ILE A 316 -25.64 -7.31 0.72
N TYR A 317 -25.57 -5.97 0.73
CA TYR A 317 -26.75 -5.12 0.87
C TYR A 317 -27.21 -4.48 -0.45
N GLY A 318 -26.73 -4.97 -1.59
CA GLY A 318 -27.25 -4.60 -2.91
C GLY A 318 -27.11 -3.11 -3.22
N PHE A 319 -25.89 -2.58 -3.18
CA PHE A 319 -25.60 -1.22 -3.62
C PHE A 319 -25.53 -1.17 -5.14
N ILE A 320 -26.68 -1.02 -5.78
CA ILE A 320 -26.81 -1.07 -7.25
C ILE A 320 -26.70 0.35 -7.82
N SER A 321 -25.84 0.51 -8.83
CA SER A 321 -25.76 1.70 -9.65
C SER A 321 -27.02 1.83 -10.51
N LYS A 322 -27.71 2.97 -10.43
CA LYS A 322 -28.79 3.29 -11.38
C LYS A 322 -28.30 3.42 -12.82
N ARG A 323 -27.01 3.75 -13.00
CA ARG A 323 -26.38 4.01 -14.30
C ARG A 323 -26.02 2.72 -15.04
N THR A 324 -25.53 1.71 -14.34
CA THR A 324 -25.08 0.45 -14.96
C THR A 324 -25.99 -0.74 -14.66
N GLY A 325 -26.91 -0.62 -13.70
CA GLY A 325 -27.69 -1.76 -13.20
C GLY A 325 -26.86 -2.82 -12.46
N MET A 326 -25.56 -2.56 -12.26
CA MET A 326 -24.64 -3.46 -11.58
C MET A 326 -24.41 -3.01 -10.13
N ILE A 327 -23.96 -3.94 -9.28
CA ILE A 327 -23.41 -3.60 -7.97
C ILE A 327 -22.27 -2.59 -8.19
N LEU A 328 -22.28 -1.48 -7.45
CA LEU A 328 -21.29 -0.42 -7.58
C LEU A 328 -19.88 -1.03 -7.52
N PRO A 329 -19.14 -1.01 -8.65
CA PRO A 329 -17.76 -1.49 -8.66
C PRO A 329 -17.02 -0.54 -7.73
N THR A 330 -16.44 -1.12 -6.69
CA THR A 330 -15.93 -0.41 -5.52
C THR A 330 -15.05 0.77 -5.86
N ILE A 331 -15.08 1.78 -4.97
CA ILE A 331 -14.16 2.91 -4.83
C ILE A 331 -12.72 2.42 -5.06
N SER A 332 -12.32 2.32 -6.32
CA SER A 332 -10.95 2.07 -6.69
C SER A 332 -10.27 3.42 -6.51
N GLY A 333 -9.03 3.46 -6.02
CA GLY A 333 -8.30 4.72 -5.77
C GLY A 333 -8.02 5.57 -7.03
N HIS A 334 -8.67 5.24 -8.15
CA HIS A 334 -8.70 5.96 -9.43
C HIS A 334 -10.09 6.58 -9.71
N ALA A 335 -11.15 6.18 -9.01
CA ALA A 335 -12.53 6.66 -9.22
C ALA A 335 -12.88 7.93 -8.42
N THR A 336 -11.95 8.43 -7.60
CA THR A 336 -12.10 9.70 -6.88
C THR A 336 -11.00 10.67 -7.31
N LYS A 337 -11.12 11.15 -8.55
CA LYS A 337 -10.79 12.52 -9.04
C LYS A 337 -10.58 12.52 -10.54
#